data_AF-A0A8H2VZX8-F1
#
_entry.id   AF-A0A8H2VZX8-F1
#
_cell.length_a   1.000
_cell.length_b   1.000
_cell.length_c   1.000
_cell.angle_alpha   90.00
_cell.angle_beta   90.00
_cell.angle_gamma   90.00
#
_symmetry.space_group_name_H-M   'P 1'
#
loop_
_entity.id
_entity.type
_entity.pdbx_description
1 polymer ?
#
loop_
_entity_poly.entity_id
_entity_poly.type
_entity_poly.pdbx_seq_one_letter_code
_entity_poly.pdbx_strand_id
1 'polypeptide(L)'
;MNIIKKPFVTPPQSFISKIPITPPPTDKKTTQTVLQIVQEIKRRKAGRSTCNNAWEGYKLNEEEYTEVLRLIQRDESLQRFVEDKLRYDYFASAKRFVFRMPSRIHESLISETVNELIQQLKFIASGESRSAEFAEGIKSYNSTTLEFEGYGKHDPDGQFQHSLAQYPGIVIEVSFTQKRKDLGRLADDYILGSDGDICVMVGIDVEYKGTKKVTLSIWRPQIIPNEDGEMELRAIQTVTNEIIRYEDGKWNESPQAGLHLELKDFATEDVVSNFESVNEPMKDSLFISARSFCEYIESAETNTAMIKAKRGIIRSQQLFVRKRARSITPEEELDKDRRRKIRKELQTERERAEKDDLLYEPSSHSDAESTAN
;
A
#
# COMPACT_ATOMS: atom_id res chain seq x y z
N MET A 1 53.23 -44.87 -77.42
CA MET A 1 54.27 -43.91 -77.01
C MET A 1 53.60 -42.53 -76.92
N ASN A 2 53.32 -41.95 -75.74
CA ASN A 2 54.18 -41.23 -74.75
C ASN A 2 54.51 -39.78 -75.26
N ILE A 3 54.33 -38.64 -74.52
CA ILE A 3 55.29 -37.93 -73.61
C ILE A 3 54.82 -36.46 -73.19
N ILE A 4 55.11 -36.00 -71.91
CA ILE A 4 55.51 -34.67 -71.23
C ILE A 4 54.61 -33.44 -70.80
N LYS A 5 54.67 -33.15 -69.46
CA LYS A 5 54.82 -31.98 -68.48
C LYS A 5 54.22 -30.53 -68.55
N LYS A 6 53.77 -30.03 -67.38
CA LYS A 6 54.21 -28.81 -66.59
C LYS A 6 53.64 -28.81 -65.12
N PRO A 7 54.13 -27.99 -64.15
CA PRO A 7 54.27 -28.40 -62.73
C PRO A 7 53.16 -28.01 -61.74
N PHE A 8 53.17 -28.73 -60.61
CA PHE A 8 52.37 -28.59 -59.38
C PHE A 8 52.82 -27.42 -58.50
N VAL A 9 51.86 -26.71 -57.88
CA VAL A 9 52.05 -25.90 -56.66
C VAL A 9 50.82 -26.12 -55.75
N THR A 10 51.03 -26.64 -54.55
CA THR A 10 50.01 -26.81 -53.50
C THR A 10 50.13 -25.63 -52.52
N PRO A 11 49.08 -24.84 -52.25
CA PRO A 11 49.09 -23.81 -51.21
C PRO A 11 48.78 -24.41 -49.81
N PRO A 12 49.16 -23.72 -48.73
CA PRO A 12 49.28 -24.30 -47.39
C PRO A 12 47.97 -24.37 -46.60
N GLN A 13 48.00 -25.21 -45.56
CA GLN A 13 46.98 -25.46 -44.53
C GLN A 13 46.17 -24.22 -44.11
N SER A 14 44.83 -24.33 -44.22
CA SER A 14 43.89 -23.39 -43.60
C SER A 14 43.48 -23.87 -42.21
N PHE A 15 43.75 -23.01 -41.23
CA PHE A 15 43.25 -23.07 -39.86
C PHE A 15 41.81 -22.52 -39.77
N ILE A 16 40.98 -23.16 -38.93
CA ILE A 16 39.89 -22.60 -38.09
C ILE A 16 38.66 -22.00 -38.79
N SER A 17 37.47 -22.56 -38.50
CA SER A 17 36.31 -21.88 -37.84
C SER A 17 35.06 -22.79 -37.93
N LYS A 18 34.81 -23.63 -36.92
CA LYS A 18 33.82 -23.38 -35.84
C LYS A 18 32.56 -22.63 -36.33
N ILE A 19 31.51 -23.43 -36.51
CA ILE A 19 30.08 -23.21 -36.18
C ILE A 19 29.73 -21.74 -35.87
N PRO A 20 28.74 -21.12 -36.54
CA PRO A 20 28.27 -19.80 -36.16
C PRO A 20 27.74 -19.86 -34.73
N ILE A 21 28.48 -19.19 -33.83
CA ILE A 21 28.09 -18.94 -32.46
C ILE A 21 26.81 -18.10 -32.54
N THR A 22 25.67 -18.73 -32.27
CA THR A 22 24.47 -17.99 -31.89
C THR A 22 24.83 -17.08 -30.74
N PRO A 23 24.54 -15.77 -30.82
CA PRO A 23 24.81 -14.87 -29.70
C PRO A 23 24.05 -15.36 -28.46
N PRO A 24 24.61 -15.17 -27.26
CA PRO A 24 23.92 -15.51 -26.03
C PRO A 24 22.60 -14.73 -25.94
N PRO A 25 21.63 -15.19 -25.13
CA PRO A 25 20.37 -14.48 -24.92
C PRO A 25 20.69 -13.05 -24.54
N THR A 26 20.18 -12.10 -25.32
CA THR A 26 20.35 -10.68 -25.10
C THR A 26 20.00 -10.36 -23.65
N ASP A 27 20.99 -10.05 -22.81
CA ASP A 27 20.77 -9.37 -21.55
C ASP A 27 19.95 -8.12 -21.89
N LYS A 28 18.65 -8.13 -21.57
CA LYS A 28 17.79 -6.96 -21.73
C LYS A 28 18.50 -5.81 -21.01
N LYS A 29 18.94 -4.81 -21.77
CA LYS A 29 19.67 -3.66 -21.20
C LYS A 29 18.78 -3.00 -20.15
N THR A 30 19.22 -3.05 -18.89
CA THR A 30 18.60 -2.32 -17.79
C THR A 30 18.45 -0.85 -18.19
N THR A 31 17.23 -0.32 -18.14
CA THR A 31 16.99 1.05 -18.63
C THR A 31 17.57 2.08 -17.67
N GLN A 32 17.84 3.29 -18.18
CA GLN A 32 18.39 4.38 -17.37
C GLN A 32 17.48 4.71 -16.18
N THR A 33 16.16 4.62 -16.36
CA THR A 33 15.18 4.87 -15.30
C THR A 33 15.27 3.84 -14.17
N VAL A 34 15.37 2.54 -14.50
CA VAL A 34 15.55 1.47 -13.51
C VAL A 34 16.81 1.73 -12.68
N LEU A 35 17.92 2.09 -13.33
CA LEU A 35 19.17 2.41 -12.64
C LEU A 35 19.04 3.65 -11.75
N GLN A 36 18.33 4.69 -12.18
CA GLN A 36 18.08 5.89 -11.40
C GLN A 36 17.27 5.58 -10.12
N ILE A 37 16.20 4.79 -10.24
CA ILE A 37 15.37 4.39 -9.10
C ILE A 37 16.22 3.60 -8.09
N VAL A 38 16.95 2.57 -8.52
CA VAL A 38 17.79 1.76 -7.64
C VAL A 38 18.89 2.60 -6.98
N GLN A 39 19.51 3.52 -7.73
CA GLN A 39 20.50 4.46 -7.17
C GLN A 39 19.88 5.40 -6.14
N GLU A 40 18.66 5.88 -6.36
CA GLU A 40 17.95 6.71 -5.39
C GLU A 40 17.58 5.92 -4.12
N ILE A 41 17.15 4.65 -4.23
CA ILE A 41 16.93 3.77 -3.06
C ILE A 41 18.24 3.63 -2.27
N LYS A 42 19.36 3.39 -2.95
CA LYS A 42 20.69 3.31 -2.30
C LYS A 42 21.08 4.62 -1.63
N ARG A 43 20.76 5.78 -2.23
CA ARG A 43 20.99 7.10 -1.61
C ARG A 43 20.13 7.30 -0.36
N ARG A 44 18.85 6.91 -0.38
CA ARG A 44 17.97 6.96 0.80
C ARG A 44 18.46 6.05 1.91
N LYS A 45 18.84 4.80 1.60
CA LYS A 45 19.45 3.87 2.58
C LYS A 45 20.68 4.45 3.24
N ALA A 46 21.51 5.17 2.48
CA ALA A 46 22.72 5.81 2.99
C ALA A 46 22.45 7.14 3.75
N GLY A 47 21.20 7.60 3.84
CA GLY A 47 20.85 8.91 4.40
C GLY A 47 21.39 10.10 3.60
N ARG A 48 21.71 9.89 2.31
CA ARG A 48 22.31 10.88 1.40
C ARG A 48 21.35 11.36 0.32
N SER A 49 20.08 11.02 0.41
CA SER A 49 19.09 11.51 -0.53
C SER A 49 18.88 13.01 -0.34
N THR A 50 18.94 13.75 -1.45
CA THR A 50 18.72 15.19 -1.52
C THR A 50 17.32 15.55 -2.01
N CYS A 51 16.49 14.56 -2.34
CA CYS A 51 15.13 14.81 -2.81
C CYS A 51 14.26 15.26 -1.61
N ASN A 52 14.07 16.57 -1.49
CA ASN A 52 13.13 17.17 -0.55
C ASN A 52 11.69 17.17 -1.07
N ASN A 53 11.46 16.68 -2.30
CA ASN A 53 10.13 16.59 -2.89
C ASN A 53 9.45 15.34 -2.37
N ALA A 54 8.25 15.53 -1.82
CA ALA A 54 7.53 14.45 -1.15
C ALA A 54 6.96 13.35 -2.07
N TRP A 55 7.31 13.37 -3.35
CA TRP A 55 6.74 12.54 -4.43
C TRP A 55 7.56 12.69 -5.71
N GLU A 56 8.71 12.06 -5.78
CA GLU A 56 9.47 11.96 -7.02
C GLU A 56 8.96 10.75 -7.80
N GLY A 57 8.26 11.00 -8.91
CA GLY A 57 7.67 9.97 -9.76
C GLY A 57 8.52 9.69 -11.00
N TYR A 58 8.70 8.41 -11.31
CA TYR A 58 9.44 7.90 -12.45
C TYR A 58 8.46 7.19 -13.39
N LYS A 59 8.54 7.47 -14.70
CA LYS A 59 7.81 6.66 -15.70
C LYS A 59 8.48 5.30 -15.78
N LEU A 60 7.76 4.25 -15.41
CA LEU A 60 8.28 2.90 -15.26
C LEU A 60 7.21 1.89 -15.69
N ASN A 61 7.43 1.15 -16.77
CA ASN A 61 6.50 0.09 -17.17
C ASN A 61 6.67 -1.17 -16.30
N GLU A 62 5.78 -2.15 -16.47
CA GLU A 62 5.76 -3.36 -15.63
C GLU A 62 7.05 -4.19 -15.76
N GLU A 63 7.58 -4.38 -16.97
CA GLU A 63 8.85 -5.12 -17.16
C GLU A 63 10.02 -4.43 -16.44
N GLU A 64 10.07 -3.09 -16.53
CA GLU A 64 11.07 -2.29 -15.84
C GLU A 64 10.88 -2.32 -14.32
N TYR A 65 9.63 -2.34 -13.84
CA TYR A 65 9.31 -2.48 -12.42
C TYR A 65 9.74 -3.84 -11.88
N THR A 66 9.46 -4.93 -12.61
CA THR A 66 9.97 -6.26 -12.28
C THR A 66 11.51 -6.27 -12.22
N GLU A 67 12.18 -5.56 -13.14
CA GLU A 67 13.65 -5.45 -13.09
C GLU A 67 14.13 -4.63 -11.89
N VAL A 68 13.43 -3.57 -11.47
CA VAL A 68 13.73 -2.86 -10.21
C VAL A 68 13.64 -3.82 -9.03
N LEU A 69 12.53 -4.57 -8.91
CA LEU A 69 12.35 -5.55 -7.83
C LEU A 69 13.44 -6.62 -7.84
N ARG A 70 13.81 -7.14 -9.02
CA ARG A 70 14.87 -8.12 -9.17
C ARG A 70 16.24 -7.58 -8.75
N LEU A 71 16.54 -6.32 -9.07
CA LEU A 71 17.79 -5.67 -8.65
C LEU A 71 17.82 -5.39 -7.15
N ILE A 72 16.67 -5.12 -6.53
CA ILE A 72 16.54 -4.98 -5.07
C ILE A 72 16.79 -6.34 -4.40
N GLN A 73 16.14 -7.42 -4.86
CA GLN A 73 16.28 -8.77 -4.32
C GLN A 73 17.72 -9.33 -4.40
N ARG A 74 18.51 -8.86 -5.37
CA ARG A 74 19.93 -9.24 -5.50
C ARG A 74 20.84 -8.66 -4.42
N ASP A 75 20.40 -7.62 -3.72
CA ASP A 75 21.15 -6.94 -2.67
C ASP A 75 20.36 -7.08 -1.36
N GLU A 76 20.70 -8.09 -0.54
CA GLU A 76 19.96 -8.43 0.69
C GLU A 76 19.83 -7.23 1.65
N SER A 77 20.85 -6.39 1.72
CA SER A 77 20.83 -5.18 2.55
C SER A 77 19.85 -4.13 2.00
N LEU A 78 19.79 -4.00 0.67
CA LEU A 78 18.85 -3.11 -0.01
C LEU A 78 17.41 -3.63 0.09
N GLN A 79 17.22 -4.95 -0.06
CA GLN A 79 15.93 -5.61 0.09
C GLN A 79 15.32 -5.35 1.47
N ARG A 80 16.06 -5.65 2.56
CA ARG A 80 15.57 -5.38 3.92
C ARG A 80 15.22 -3.90 4.12
N PHE A 81 16.01 -2.98 3.56
CA PHE A 81 15.70 -1.56 3.65
C PHE A 81 14.41 -1.21 2.90
N VAL A 82 14.19 -1.79 1.72
CA VAL A 82 12.97 -1.56 0.94
C VAL A 82 11.74 -2.09 1.67
N GLU A 83 11.82 -3.30 2.21
CA GLU A 83 10.73 -3.93 2.96
C GLU A 83 10.41 -3.18 4.27
N ASP A 84 11.44 -2.72 4.99
CA ASP A 84 11.25 -2.16 6.34
C ASP A 84 11.11 -0.63 6.41
N LYS A 85 11.58 0.11 5.39
CA LYS A 85 11.81 1.57 5.50
C LYS A 85 11.40 2.36 4.28
N LEU A 86 11.38 1.77 3.09
CA LEU A 86 11.03 2.51 1.88
C LEU A 86 9.52 2.46 1.68
N ARG A 87 8.88 3.63 1.67
CA ARG A 87 7.49 3.78 1.24
C ARG A 87 7.46 4.20 -0.23
N TYR A 88 6.74 3.46 -1.05
CA TYR A 88 6.59 3.74 -2.47
C TYR A 88 5.30 3.14 -3.00
N ASP A 89 4.80 3.70 -4.10
CA ASP A 89 3.65 3.17 -4.84
C ASP A 89 4.08 2.85 -6.27
N TYR A 90 3.49 1.81 -6.83
CA TYR A 90 3.61 1.50 -8.26
C TYR A 90 2.24 1.45 -8.92
N PHE A 91 1.96 2.44 -9.75
CA PHE A 91 0.73 2.55 -10.54
C PHE A 91 0.93 1.83 -11.87
N ALA A 92 0.46 0.59 -11.98
CA ALA A 92 0.59 -0.22 -13.20
C ALA A 92 -0.13 0.45 -14.39
N SER A 93 -1.38 0.86 -14.17
CA SER A 93 -2.22 1.58 -15.14
C SER A 93 -1.55 2.84 -15.70
N ALA A 94 -0.84 3.58 -14.84
CA ALA A 94 -0.13 4.81 -15.22
C ALA A 94 1.34 4.59 -15.61
N LYS A 95 1.86 3.36 -15.51
CA LYS A 95 3.27 3.00 -15.69
C LYS A 95 4.18 3.95 -14.93
N ARG A 96 3.95 4.06 -13.61
CA ARG A 96 4.59 5.09 -12.78
C ARG A 96 4.97 4.55 -11.41
N PHE A 97 6.25 4.70 -11.07
CA PHE A 97 6.79 4.41 -9.75
C PHE A 97 6.96 5.70 -8.97
N VAL A 98 6.57 5.73 -7.70
CA VAL A 98 6.68 6.94 -6.89
C VAL A 98 7.21 6.66 -5.50
N PHE A 99 8.21 7.43 -5.06
CA PHE A 99 8.61 7.42 -3.67
C PHE A 99 7.70 8.29 -2.81
N ARG A 100 7.17 7.73 -1.72
CA ARG A 100 6.45 8.49 -0.70
C ARG A 100 7.45 9.12 0.27
N MET A 101 7.33 10.42 0.54
CA MET A 101 7.95 11.03 1.72
C MET A 101 6.86 11.60 2.61
N PRO A 102 6.55 10.94 3.73
CA PRO A 102 5.59 11.47 4.66
C PRO A 102 6.09 12.77 5.29
N SER A 103 5.18 13.73 5.48
CA SER A 103 5.46 14.94 6.25
C SER A 103 4.95 14.76 7.67
N ARG A 104 5.49 15.51 8.64
CA ARG A 104 4.98 15.45 10.02
C ARG A 104 3.50 15.81 10.14
N ILE A 105 3.00 16.68 9.25
CA ILE A 105 1.60 17.08 9.27
C ILE A 105 0.73 15.98 8.67
N HIS A 106 1.19 15.33 7.60
CA HIS A 106 0.56 14.16 7.00
C HIS A 106 0.46 13.00 8.01
N GLU A 107 1.57 12.62 8.65
CA GLU A 107 1.62 11.55 9.66
C GLU A 107 0.75 11.86 10.89
N SER A 108 0.74 13.13 11.32
CA SER A 108 -0.12 13.54 12.44
C SER A 108 -1.59 13.48 12.06
N LEU A 109 -1.94 13.95 10.86
CA LEU A 109 -3.33 13.95 10.39
C LEU A 109 -3.89 12.54 10.29
N ILE A 110 -3.15 11.61 9.68
CA ILE A 110 -3.59 10.23 9.59
C ILE A 110 -3.69 9.57 10.97
N SER A 111 -2.72 9.81 11.86
CA SER A 111 -2.73 9.26 13.21
C SER A 111 -3.96 9.71 14.01
N GLU A 112 -4.29 11.01 13.97
CA GLU A 112 -5.47 11.54 14.67
C GLU A 112 -6.77 11.03 14.04
N THR A 113 -6.85 11.00 12.71
CA THR A 113 -8.02 10.48 11.98
C THR A 113 -8.30 9.02 12.34
N VAL A 114 -7.28 8.17 12.28
CA VAL A 114 -7.40 6.73 12.61
C VAL A 114 -7.77 6.56 14.09
N ASN A 115 -7.14 7.31 14.99
CA ASN A 115 -7.43 7.22 16.43
C ASN A 115 -8.87 7.63 16.75
N GLU A 116 -9.38 8.70 16.14
CA GLU A 116 -10.77 9.15 16.30
C GLU A 116 -11.76 8.07 15.84
N LEU A 117 -11.55 7.48 14.66
CA LEU A 117 -12.39 6.37 14.17
C LEU A 117 -12.33 5.16 15.11
N ILE A 118 -11.15 4.78 15.60
CA ILE A 118 -11.00 3.70 16.60
C ILE A 118 -11.79 4.01 17.88
N GLN A 119 -11.79 5.25 18.35
CA GLN A 119 -12.54 5.63 19.55
C GLN A 119 -14.05 5.51 19.34
N GLN A 120 -14.55 5.94 18.18
CA GLN A 120 -15.97 5.79 17.83
C GLN A 120 -16.36 4.33 17.65
N LEU A 121 -15.53 3.51 16.99
CA LEU A 121 -15.73 2.06 16.89
C LEU A 121 -15.77 1.39 18.27
N LYS A 122 -14.87 1.75 19.19
CA LYS A 122 -14.88 1.23 20.57
C LYS A 122 -16.13 1.63 21.33
N PHE A 123 -16.66 2.83 21.09
CA PHE A 123 -17.91 3.26 21.69
C PHE A 123 -19.07 2.39 21.19
N ILE A 124 -19.17 2.15 19.88
CA ILE A 124 -20.18 1.26 19.29
C ILE A 124 -20.03 -0.17 19.83
N ALA A 125 -18.80 -0.71 19.85
CA ALA A 125 -18.48 -2.05 20.35
C ALA A 125 -18.74 -2.26 21.85
N SER A 126 -18.98 -1.18 22.63
CA SER A 126 -19.32 -1.29 24.05
C SER A 126 -20.79 -1.62 24.32
N GLY A 127 -21.62 -1.65 23.27
CA GLY A 127 -23.02 -2.05 23.36
C GLY A 127 -23.21 -3.57 23.35
N GLU A 128 -24.48 -3.99 23.36
CA GLU A 128 -24.89 -5.42 23.28
C GLU A 128 -25.60 -5.73 21.93
N SER A 129 -25.55 -4.80 20.98
CA SER A 129 -26.22 -4.92 19.68
C SER A 129 -25.38 -5.71 18.67
N ARG A 130 -26.00 -6.11 17.56
CA ARG A 130 -25.28 -6.67 16.40
C ARG A 130 -24.25 -5.70 15.83
N SER A 131 -24.56 -4.40 15.84
CA SER A 131 -23.57 -3.36 15.50
C SER A 131 -22.35 -3.41 16.42
N ALA A 132 -22.53 -3.71 17.71
CA ALA A 132 -21.43 -3.83 18.65
C ALA A 132 -20.55 -5.05 18.34
N GLU A 133 -21.17 -6.20 18.06
CA GLU A 133 -20.48 -7.43 17.64
C GLU A 133 -19.66 -7.22 16.35
N PHE A 134 -20.27 -6.59 15.33
CA PHE A 134 -19.58 -6.24 14.09
C PHE A 134 -18.45 -5.24 14.33
N ALA A 135 -18.67 -4.20 15.14
CA ALA A 135 -17.66 -3.20 15.44
C ALA A 135 -16.45 -3.78 16.20
N GLU A 136 -16.66 -4.77 17.08
CA GLU A 136 -15.60 -5.49 17.78
C GLU A 136 -14.67 -6.24 16.82
N GLY A 137 -15.21 -6.73 15.70
CA GLY A 137 -14.47 -7.42 14.64
C GLY A 137 -13.55 -6.50 13.82
N ILE A 138 -13.69 -5.17 13.90
CA ILE A 138 -12.95 -4.21 13.08
C ILE A 138 -11.62 -3.84 13.74
N LYS A 139 -10.53 -3.94 12.98
CA LYS A 139 -9.18 -3.54 13.41
C LYS A 139 -8.53 -2.60 12.41
N SER A 140 -7.71 -1.68 12.91
CA SER A 140 -6.81 -0.88 12.08
C SER A 140 -5.49 -1.60 11.88
N TYR A 141 -5.06 -1.69 10.62
CA TYR A 141 -3.75 -2.25 10.23
C TYR A 141 -2.77 -1.17 9.74
N ASN A 142 -3.11 0.11 9.92
CA ASN A 142 -2.30 1.27 9.52
C ASN A 142 -1.76 1.10 8.09
N SER A 143 -0.48 1.36 7.86
CA SER A 143 0.17 1.29 6.54
C SER A 143 0.75 -0.09 6.19
N THR A 144 0.00 -1.15 6.49
CA THR A 144 0.33 -2.51 6.03
C THR A 144 0.12 -2.60 4.51
N THR A 145 1.09 -3.17 3.81
CA THR A 145 1.08 -3.32 2.34
C THR A 145 -0.13 -4.14 1.87
N LEU A 146 -0.77 -3.65 0.80
CA LEU A 146 -1.72 -4.39 -0.02
C LEU A 146 -1.11 -4.65 -1.40
N GLU A 147 -1.31 -5.86 -1.93
CA GLU A 147 -0.84 -6.27 -3.24
C GLU A 147 -2.00 -6.86 -4.04
N PHE A 148 -2.19 -6.34 -5.24
CA PHE A 148 -3.30 -6.69 -6.12
C PHE A 148 -2.76 -7.17 -7.46
N GLU A 149 -3.34 -8.25 -7.98
CA GLU A 149 -2.99 -8.76 -9.31
C GLU A 149 -3.44 -7.75 -10.37
N GLY A 150 -2.52 -7.30 -11.23
CA GLY A 150 -2.82 -6.30 -12.27
C GLY A 150 -2.93 -4.84 -11.80
N TYR A 151 -3.10 -4.59 -10.49
CA TYR A 151 -3.21 -3.23 -9.93
C TYR A 151 -2.03 -2.81 -9.04
N GLY A 152 -1.09 -3.73 -8.79
CA GLY A 152 0.20 -3.42 -8.19
C GLY A 152 0.21 -3.43 -6.67
N LYS A 153 1.29 -2.89 -6.11
CA LYS A 153 1.55 -2.85 -4.67
C LYS A 153 1.36 -1.43 -4.14
N HIS A 154 0.60 -1.31 -3.05
CA HIS A 154 0.28 -0.04 -2.41
C HIS A 154 0.40 -0.13 -0.88
N ASP A 155 0.89 0.96 -0.27
CA ASP A 155 0.97 1.09 1.18
C ASP A 155 -0.02 2.17 1.63
N PRO A 156 -1.28 1.84 1.99
CA PRO A 156 -2.27 2.84 2.39
C PRO A 156 -1.80 3.68 3.60
N ASP A 157 -2.24 4.92 3.73
CA ASP A 157 -1.91 5.71 4.93
C ASP A 157 -2.62 5.16 6.18
N GLY A 158 -3.88 4.74 6.02
CA GLY A 158 -4.63 4.01 7.04
C GLY A 158 -5.60 3.01 6.42
N GLN A 159 -5.95 1.97 7.16
CA GLN A 159 -6.94 0.99 6.71
C GLN A 159 -7.67 0.36 7.89
N PHE A 160 -8.91 -0.06 7.64
CA PHE A 160 -9.74 -0.80 8.60
C PHE A 160 -10.27 -2.07 7.97
N GLN A 161 -10.05 -3.19 8.66
CA GLN A 161 -10.43 -4.52 8.19
C GLN A 161 -11.22 -5.24 9.28
N HIS A 162 -12.35 -5.81 8.87
CA HIS A 162 -13.12 -6.72 9.70
C HIS A 162 -12.45 -8.09 9.75
N SER A 163 -12.49 -8.78 10.89
CA SER A 163 -11.80 -10.05 11.13
C SER A 163 -12.23 -11.21 10.20
N LEU A 164 -13.44 -11.11 9.63
CA LEU A 164 -14.00 -12.07 8.67
C LEU A 164 -13.71 -11.70 7.20
N ALA A 165 -13.11 -10.54 6.93
CA ALA A 165 -12.85 -10.06 5.56
C ALA A 165 -11.41 -10.34 5.12
N GLN A 166 -11.22 -10.68 3.85
CA GLN A 166 -9.89 -10.85 3.25
C GLN A 166 -9.18 -9.51 2.99
N TYR A 167 -9.94 -8.51 2.55
CA TYR A 167 -9.46 -7.14 2.29
C TYR A 167 -10.03 -6.15 3.33
N PRO A 168 -9.38 -5.00 3.54
CA PRO A 168 -9.97 -3.94 4.36
C PRO A 168 -11.24 -3.38 3.72
N GLY A 169 -12.27 -3.06 4.50
CA GLY A 169 -13.43 -2.35 3.97
C GLY A 169 -13.15 -0.88 3.69
N ILE A 170 -12.23 -0.28 4.46
CA ILE A 170 -11.89 1.15 4.33
C ILE A 170 -10.39 1.34 4.16
N VAL A 171 -10.01 2.16 3.17
CA VAL A 171 -8.66 2.69 2.98
C VAL A 171 -8.68 4.22 3.06
N ILE A 172 -7.67 4.80 3.70
CA ILE A 172 -7.48 6.25 3.83
C ILE A 172 -6.14 6.63 3.21
N GLU A 173 -6.15 7.67 2.37
CA GLU A 173 -4.99 8.27 1.73
C GLU A 173 -4.97 9.78 1.94
N VAL A 174 -3.82 10.32 2.32
CA VAL A 174 -3.62 11.76 2.48
C VAL A 174 -2.68 12.25 1.38
N SER A 175 -3.20 13.06 0.45
CA SER A 175 -2.42 13.64 -0.65
C SER A 175 -1.96 15.07 -0.38
N PHE A 176 -1.03 15.53 -1.22
CA PHE A 176 -0.66 16.94 -1.34
C PHE A 176 -1.14 17.48 -2.68
N THR A 177 -1.49 18.76 -2.78
CA THR A 177 -2.12 19.39 -3.97
C THR A 177 -1.43 19.17 -5.31
N GLN A 178 -0.13 18.86 -5.34
CA GLN A 178 0.55 18.44 -6.59
C GLN A 178 0.00 17.12 -7.17
N LYS A 179 -0.88 16.42 -6.43
CA LYS A 179 -1.22 15.00 -6.60
C LYS A 179 -2.72 14.69 -6.52
N ARG A 180 -3.61 15.69 -6.53
CA ARG A 180 -5.07 15.43 -6.49
C ARG A 180 -5.54 14.44 -7.58
N LYS A 181 -4.87 14.45 -8.74
CA LYS A 181 -5.15 13.55 -9.87
C LYS A 181 -4.76 12.09 -9.62
N ASP A 182 -3.93 11.82 -8.62
CA ASP A 182 -3.49 10.46 -8.29
C ASP A 182 -4.46 9.78 -7.30
N LEU A 183 -5.25 10.53 -6.52
CA LEU A 183 -6.25 9.93 -5.61
C LEU A 183 -7.34 9.13 -6.35
N GLY A 184 -7.81 9.64 -7.49
CA GLY A 184 -8.77 8.89 -8.32
C GLY A 184 -8.19 7.58 -8.86
N ARG A 185 -6.89 7.58 -9.22
CA ARG A 185 -6.20 6.36 -9.67
C ARG A 185 -5.97 5.38 -8.54
N LEU A 186 -5.61 5.87 -7.35
CA LEU A 186 -5.53 5.04 -6.15
C LEU A 186 -6.90 4.42 -5.83
N ALA A 187 -7.98 5.19 -5.95
CA ALA A 187 -9.32 4.65 -5.77
C ALA A 187 -9.64 3.54 -6.77
N ASP A 188 -9.30 3.70 -8.06
CA ASP A 188 -9.39 2.63 -9.06
C ASP A 188 -8.54 1.42 -8.65
N ASP A 189 -7.25 1.63 -8.34
CA ASP A 189 -6.34 0.53 -8.01
C ASP A 189 -6.78 -0.26 -6.76
N TYR A 190 -7.29 0.42 -5.72
CA TYR A 190 -7.82 -0.24 -4.52
C TYR A 190 -9.15 -0.94 -4.79
N ILE A 191 -10.13 -0.23 -5.34
CA ILE A 191 -11.50 -0.75 -5.48
C ILE A 191 -11.54 -1.85 -6.54
N LEU A 192 -10.90 -1.63 -7.70
CA LEU A 192 -10.87 -2.63 -8.76
C LEU A 192 -9.89 -3.77 -8.44
N GLY A 193 -8.76 -3.48 -7.81
CA GLY A 193 -7.78 -4.50 -7.43
C GLY A 193 -8.25 -5.45 -6.34
N SER A 194 -9.28 -5.08 -5.59
CA SER A 194 -9.95 -5.93 -4.61
C SER A 194 -11.30 -6.46 -5.10
N ASP A 195 -11.62 -6.32 -6.40
CA ASP A 195 -12.90 -6.70 -6.98
C ASP A 195 -14.14 -6.11 -6.27
N GLY A 196 -13.96 -4.95 -5.61
CA GLY A 196 -15.00 -4.24 -4.86
C GLY A 196 -15.02 -4.53 -3.36
N ASP A 197 -14.14 -5.39 -2.84
CA ASP A 197 -14.09 -5.71 -1.40
C ASP A 197 -13.65 -4.53 -0.54
N ILE A 198 -12.81 -3.64 -1.08
CA ILE A 198 -12.56 -2.32 -0.50
C ILE A 198 -13.78 -1.44 -0.79
N CYS A 199 -14.67 -1.36 0.19
CA CYS A 199 -15.96 -0.68 0.12
C CYS A 199 -15.85 0.85 0.08
N VAL A 200 -14.80 1.42 0.70
CA VAL A 200 -14.58 2.86 0.76
C VAL A 200 -13.10 3.22 0.63
N MET A 201 -12.78 4.11 -0.32
CA MET A 201 -11.51 4.83 -0.36
C MET A 201 -11.74 6.28 0.03
N VAL A 202 -11.03 6.75 1.06
CA VAL A 202 -11.08 8.12 1.58
C VAL A 202 -9.82 8.86 1.15
N GLY A 203 -9.96 9.96 0.42
CA GLY A 203 -8.86 10.82 0.02
C GLY A 203 -8.92 12.18 0.72
N ILE A 204 -7.86 12.54 1.46
CA ILE A 204 -7.72 13.84 2.12
C ILE A 204 -6.61 14.62 1.42
N ASP A 205 -6.96 15.63 0.65
CA ASP A 205 -5.97 16.49 -0.03
C ASP A 205 -5.64 17.71 0.82
N VAL A 206 -4.37 17.85 1.19
CA VAL A 206 -3.87 18.98 1.98
C VAL A 206 -2.94 19.85 1.14
N GLU A 207 -3.32 21.11 0.95
CA GLU A 207 -2.52 22.09 0.23
C GLU A 207 -1.47 22.75 1.14
N TYR A 208 -0.20 22.76 0.72
CA TYR A 208 0.90 23.37 1.47
C TYR A 208 1.61 24.52 0.74
N LYS A 209 1.30 24.75 -0.55
CA LYS A 209 1.98 25.76 -1.37
C LYS A 209 1.28 27.12 -1.28
N GLY A 210 1.21 27.66 -0.07
CA GLY A 210 0.74 29.03 0.17
C GLY A 210 -0.76 29.16 0.44
N THR A 211 -1.51 28.05 0.45
CA THR A 211 -2.87 27.99 0.97
C THR A 211 -2.91 27.02 2.15
N LYS A 212 -3.95 27.12 2.98
CA LYS A 212 -4.25 26.18 4.06
C LYS A 212 -5.39 25.22 3.71
N LYS A 213 -5.71 25.11 2.41
CA LYS A 213 -6.89 24.41 1.94
C LYS A 213 -6.79 22.92 2.17
N VAL A 214 -7.90 22.34 2.63
CA VAL A 214 -8.03 20.89 2.82
C VAL A 214 -9.36 20.45 2.23
N THR A 215 -9.32 19.41 1.41
CA THR A 215 -10.54 18.83 0.84
C THR A 215 -10.60 17.33 1.06
N LEU A 216 -11.81 16.82 1.28
CA LEU A 216 -12.13 15.41 1.43
C LEU A 216 -12.79 14.89 0.16
N SER A 217 -12.46 13.66 -0.23
CA SER A 217 -13.14 12.92 -1.29
C SER A 217 -13.36 11.48 -0.87
N ILE A 218 -14.44 10.88 -1.36
CA ILE A 218 -14.81 9.49 -1.05
C ILE A 218 -15.14 8.79 -2.36
N TRP A 219 -14.60 7.59 -2.54
CA TRP A 219 -14.91 6.69 -3.65
C TRP A 219 -15.51 5.39 -3.14
N ARG A 220 -16.46 4.84 -3.90
CA ARG A 220 -17.17 3.58 -3.60
C ARG A 220 -17.30 2.72 -4.86
N PRO A 221 -17.30 1.38 -4.73
CA PRO A 221 -17.57 0.48 -5.85
C PRO A 221 -19.01 0.66 -6.34
N GLN A 222 -19.19 0.68 -7.66
CA GLN A 222 -20.50 0.52 -8.30
C GLN A 222 -20.35 -0.35 -9.54
N ILE A 223 -21.31 -1.24 -9.76
CA ILE A 223 -21.44 -2.01 -10.99
C ILE A 223 -22.42 -1.26 -11.90
N ILE A 224 -21.93 -0.70 -12.99
CA ILE A 224 -22.73 0.09 -13.94
C ILE A 224 -22.47 -0.36 -15.38
N PRO A 225 -23.46 -0.26 -16.29
CA PRO A 225 -23.24 -0.65 -17.68
C PRO A 225 -22.25 0.28 -18.39
N ASN A 226 -21.34 -0.30 -19.18
CA ASN A 226 -20.40 0.41 -20.05
C ASN A 226 -21.07 0.85 -21.37
N GLU A 227 -20.30 1.42 -22.29
CA GLU A 227 -20.81 1.90 -23.59
C GLU A 227 -21.40 0.78 -24.46
N ASP A 228 -20.93 -0.46 -24.27
CA ASP A 228 -21.40 -1.66 -24.96
C ASP A 228 -22.57 -2.36 -24.22
N GLY A 229 -23.00 -1.82 -23.08
CA GLY A 229 -24.08 -2.35 -22.25
C GLY A 229 -23.67 -3.48 -21.30
N GLU A 230 -22.38 -3.81 -21.21
CA GLU A 230 -21.85 -4.80 -20.27
C GLU A 230 -21.67 -4.18 -18.88
N MET A 231 -22.00 -4.93 -17.83
CA MET A 231 -21.85 -4.46 -16.45
C MET A 231 -20.37 -4.40 -16.06
N GLU A 232 -19.91 -3.23 -15.62
CA GLU A 232 -18.52 -2.95 -15.27
C GLU A 232 -18.43 -2.41 -13.83
N LEU A 233 -17.48 -2.95 -13.05
CA LEU A 233 -17.13 -2.41 -11.74
C LEU A 233 -16.33 -1.12 -11.91
N ARG A 234 -16.73 -0.05 -11.23
CA ARG A 234 -16.05 1.25 -11.25
C ARG A 234 -15.93 1.86 -9.86
N ALA A 235 -14.82 2.57 -9.62
CA ALA A 235 -14.67 3.43 -8.46
C ALA A 235 -15.39 4.77 -8.70
N ILE A 236 -16.55 4.96 -8.08
CA ILE A 236 -17.34 6.19 -8.24
C ILE A 236 -17.03 7.16 -7.11
N GLN A 237 -16.61 8.37 -7.46
CA GLN A 237 -16.38 9.45 -6.51
C GLN A 237 -17.72 9.98 -5.98
N THR A 238 -18.20 9.45 -4.85
CA THR A 238 -19.48 9.84 -4.25
C THR A 238 -19.41 11.15 -3.47
N VAL A 239 -18.23 11.49 -2.94
CA VAL A 239 -17.96 12.83 -2.37
C VAL A 239 -16.82 13.45 -3.16
N THR A 240 -17.12 14.56 -3.83
CA THR A 240 -16.15 15.26 -4.66
C THR A 240 -15.65 16.50 -3.95
N ASN A 241 -14.44 16.41 -3.40
CA ASN A 241 -13.67 17.57 -2.94
C ASN A 241 -14.41 18.48 -1.96
N GLU A 242 -15.11 17.87 -1.01
CA GLU A 242 -15.76 18.59 0.07
C GLU A 242 -14.72 19.44 0.81
N ILE A 243 -15.02 20.71 1.01
CA ILE A 243 -14.11 21.62 1.70
C ILE A 243 -14.18 21.33 3.19
N ILE A 244 -13.03 20.97 3.76
CA ILE A 244 -12.83 20.79 5.21
C ILE A 244 -12.22 22.06 5.81
N ARG A 245 -11.20 22.62 5.13
CA ARG A 245 -10.52 23.86 5.50
C ARG A 245 -10.40 24.77 4.29
N TYR A 246 -10.78 26.02 4.44
CA TYR A 246 -10.63 27.05 3.42
C TYR A 246 -9.18 27.52 3.29
N GLU A 247 -8.90 28.27 2.23
CA GLU A 247 -7.56 28.79 1.93
C GLU A 247 -7.02 29.73 3.03
N ASP A 248 -7.91 30.42 3.74
CA ASP A 248 -7.59 31.29 4.88
C ASP A 248 -7.31 30.53 6.18
N GLY A 249 -7.53 29.21 6.18
CA GLY A 249 -7.31 28.31 7.31
C GLY A 249 -8.53 28.09 8.20
N LYS A 250 -9.69 28.71 7.93
CA LYS A 250 -10.93 28.44 8.68
C LYS A 250 -11.54 27.11 8.26
N TRP A 251 -12.16 26.40 9.19
CA TRP A 251 -12.90 25.19 8.88
C TRP A 251 -14.24 25.50 8.21
N ASN A 252 -14.79 24.50 7.53
CA ASN A 252 -16.16 24.56 7.05
C ASN A 252 -17.16 24.43 8.23
N GLU A 253 -17.98 25.47 8.44
CA GLU A 253 -18.93 25.55 9.55
C GLU A 253 -20.20 24.69 9.34
N SER A 254 -20.38 24.09 8.15
CA SER A 254 -21.50 23.18 7.91
C SER A 254 -21.43 22.00 8.89
N PRO A 255 -22.51 21.70 9.65
CA PRO A 255 -22.55 20.56 10.57
C PRO A 255 -22.36 19.21 9.89
N GLN A 256 -22.60 19.14 8.58
CA GLN A 256 -22.45 17.92 7.77
C GLN A 256 -21.08 17.80 7.12
N ALA A 257 -20.26 18.87 7.12
CA ALA A 257 -18.94 18.81 6.50
C ALA A 257 -18.00 17.98 7.36
N GLY A 258 -17.37 16.98 6.75
CA GLY A 258 -16.57 16.01 7.47
C GLY A 258 -16.58 14.62 6.85
N LEU A 259 -15.83 13.71 7.47
CA LEU A 259 -15.83 12.31 7.08
C LEU A 259 -17.03 11.61 7.72
N HIS A 260 -17.97 11.18 6.90
CA HIS A 260 -19.08 10.32 7.31
C HIS A 260 -18.88 8.91 6.77
N LEU A 261 -18.93 7.92 7.66
CA LEU A 261 -18.82 6.50 7.33
C LEU A 261 -19.95 5.76 8.02
N GLU A 262 -20.65 4.91 7.28
CA GLU A 262 -21.63 4.00 7.87
C GLU A 262 -20.88 2.79 8.44
N LEU A 263 -21.39 2.18 9.51
CA LEU A 263 -20.73 1.01 10.09
C LEU A 263 -20.59 -0.13 9.06
N LYS A 264 -21.58 -0.29 8.18
CA LYS A 264 -21.53 -1.29 7.11
C LYS A 264 -20.42 -1.06 6.07
N ASP A 265 -19.83 0.13 6.02
CA ASP A 265 -18.73 0.45 5.09
C ASP A 265 -17.44 -0.32 5.41
N PHE A 266 -17.34 -0.92 6.58
CA PHE A 266 -16.13 -1.58 7.06
C PHE A 266 -15.97 -3.03 6.57
N ALA A 267 -16.94 -3.56 5.82
CA ALA A 267 -16.86 -4.87 5.17
C ALA A 267 -17.86 -4.99 4.01
N THR A 268 -17.72 -6.05 3.21
CA THR A 268 -18.66 -6.37 2.12
C THR A 268 -20.04 -6.76 2.65
N GLU A 269 -21.05 -6.72 1.77
CA GLU A 269 -22.43 -7.14 2.10
C GLU A 269 -22.46 -8.58 2.64
N ASP A 270 -21.64 -9.48 2.10
CA ASP A 270 -21.51 -10.86 2.59
C ASP A 270 -21.07 -10.91 4.06
N VAL A 271 -20.08 -10.11 4.44
CA VAL A 271 -19.64 -10.04 5.84
C VAL A 271 -20.71 -9.40 6.71
N VAL A 272 -21.29 -8.29 6.27
CA VAL A 272 -22.36 -7.55 6.98
C VAL A 272 -23.58 -8.44 7.23
N SER A 273 -23.95 -9.27 6.26
CA SER A 273 -25.10 -10.17 6.35
C SER A 273 -25.00 -11.23 7.46
N ASN A 274 -23.80 -11.53 7.96
CA ASN A 274 -23.60 -12.40 9.13
C ASN A 274 -24.08 -11.76 10.45
N PHE A 275 -24.21 -10.44 10.48
CA PHE A 275 -24.57 -9.67 11.67
C PHE A 275 -25.93 -9.00 11.55
N GLU A 276 -26.36 -8.65 10.33
CA GLU A 276 -27.68 -8.06 10.11
C GLU A 276 -28.80 -9.11 10.12
N SER A 277 -29.94 -8.73 10.69
CA SER A 277 -31.19 -9.44 10.52
C SER A 277 -32.22 -8.53 9.87
N VAL A 278 -33.20 -9.11 9.17
CA VAL A 278 -34.26 -8.37 8.45
C VAL A 278 -34.97 -7.32 9.33
N ASN A 279 -35.01 -7.53 10.65
CA ASN A 279 -35.71 -6.66 11.59
C ASN A 279 -34.81 -5.63 12.30
N GLU A 280 -33.48 -5.80 12.24
CA GLU A 280 -32.51 -4.96 12.96
C GLU A 280 -31.27 -4.68 12.08
N PRO A 281 -31.39 -3.80 11.07
CA PRO A 281 -30.26 -3.40 10.24
C PRO A 281 -29.29 -2.50 11.02
N MET A 282 -28.00 -2.53 10.69
CA MET A 282 -27.01 -1.66 11.31
C MET A 282 -27.24 -0.22 10.84
N LYS A 283 -27.45 0.68 11.81
CA LYS A 283 -27.70 2.12 11.55
C LYS A 283 -26.62 3.03 12.12
N ASP A 284 -25.66 2.47 12.84
CA ASP A 284 -24.58 3.22 13.44
C ASP A 284 -23.68 3.82 12.36
N SER A 285 -23.20 5.02 12.62
CA SER A 285 -22.32 5.76 11.73
C SER A 285 -21.25 6.47 12.53
N LEU A 286 -20.12 6.69 11.87
CA LEU A 286 -18.97 7.41 12.39
C LEU A 286 -18.87 8.75 11.68
N PHE A 287 -18.50 9.78 12.44
CA PHE A 287 -18.38 11.13 11.91
C PHE A 287 -17.18 11.86 12.49
N ILE A 288 -16.32 12.38 11.61
CA ILE A 288 -15.25 13.32 11.96
C ILE A 288 -15.56 14.66 11.31
N SER A 289 -15.88 15.65 12.12
CA SER A 289 -16.26 16.97 11.63
C SER A 289 -15.10 17.72 10.97
N ALA A 290 -15.43 18.66 10.08
CA ALA A 290 -14.45 19.56 9.49
C ALA A 290 -13.66 20.37 10.54
N ARG A 291 -14.30 20.68 11.68
CA ARG A 291 -13.66 21.31 12.83
C ARG A 291 -12.56 20.41 13.42
N SER A 292 -12.88 19.15 13.71
CA SER A 292 -11.92 18.19 14.27
C SER A 292 -10.70 18.03 13.36
N PHE A 293 -10.92 17.88 12.05
CA PHE A 293 -9.82 17.84 11.08
C PHE A 293 -8.93 19.09 11.12
N CYS A 294 -9.54 20.27 11.22
CA CYS A 294 -8.77 21.52 11.31
C CYS A 294 -7.96 21.60 12.61
N GLU A 295 -8.52 21.16 13.75
CA GLU A 295 -7.80 21.09 15.02
C GLU A 295 -6.59 20.15 14.93
N TYR A 296 -6.72 18.98 14.30
CA TYR A 296 -5.60 18.06 14.06
C TYR A 296 -4.50 18.71 13.23
N ILE A 297 -4.87 19.40 12.14
CA ILE A 297 -3.92 20.06 11.24
C ILE A 297 -3.23 21.23 11.94
N GLU A 298 -3.96 22.05 12.70
CA GLU A 298 -3.40 23.19 13.41
C GLU A 298 -2.44 22.77 14.52
N SER A 299 -2.77 21.71 15.25
CA SER A 299 -1.88 21.08 16.22
C SER A 299 -0.57 20.62 15.55
N ALA A 300 -0.69 19.94 14.41
CA ALA A 300 0.45 19.44 13.66
C ALA A 300 1.31 20.56 13.03
N GLU A 301 0.69 21.62 12.51
CA GLU A 301 1.34 22.84 12.02
C GLU A 301 2.14 23.51 13.15
N THR A 302 1.52 23.69 14.31
CA THR A 302 2.11 24.32 15.49
C THR A 302 3.31 23.51 16.01
N ASN A 303 3.15 22.19 16.13
CA ASN A 303 4.22 21.29 16.54
C ASN A 303 5.38 21.32 15.53
N THR A 304 5.07 21.27 14.23
CA THR A 304 6.08 21.34 13.17
C THR A 304 6.84 22.67 13.18
N ALA A 305 6.16 23.79 13.38
CA ALA A 305 6.78 25.10 13.50
C ALA A 305 7.69 25.19 14.75
N MET A 306 7.23 24.69 15.91
CA MET A 306 8.01 24.64 17.15
C MET A 306 9.32 23.86 16.99
N ILE A 307 9.26 22.67 16.38
CA ILE A 307 10.45 21.84 16.15
C ILE A 307 11.40 22.49 15.15
N LYS A 308 10.89 23.04 14.04
CA LYS A 308 11.72 23.76 13.05
C LYS A 308 12.42 24.96 13.69
N ALA A 309 11.74 25.68 14.57
CA ALA A 309 12.29 26.80 15.32
C ALA A 309 13.20 26.37 16.50
N LYS A 310 13.36 25.06 16.75
CA LYS A 310 14.10 24.49 17.89
C LYS A 310 13.66 25.06 19.24
N ARG A 311 12.37 25.35 19.39
CA ARG A 311 11.76 25.92 20.61
C ARG A 311 11.21 24.86 21.56
N GLY A 312 11.32 23.58 21.21
CA GLY A 312 10.94 22.48 22.09
C GLY A 312 11.80 22.47 23.36
N ILE A 313 11.20 22.03 24.47
CA ILE A 313 11.92 21.89 25.73
C ILE A 313 12.98 20.80 25.57
N ILE A 314 14.25 21.20 25.65
CA ILE A 314 15.37 20.29 25.75
C ILE A 314 15.86 20.27 27.20
N ARG A 315 16.55 19.19 27.58
CA ARG A 315 17.17 19.08 28.91
C ARG A 315 18.07 20.30 29.16
N SER A 316 17.78 21.05 30.24
CA SER A 316 18.52 22.25 30.64
C SER A 316 19.95 21.94 31.06
N GLN A 317 20.17 20.81 31.72
CA GLN A 317 21.50 20.31 32.04
C GLN A 317 22.13 19.62 30.84
N GLN A 318 23.09 20.30 30.21
CA GLN A 318 23.98 19.64 29.26
C GLN A 318 24.85 18.65 30.02
N LEU A 319 24.66 17.35 29.73
CA LEU A 319 25.63 16.34 30.14
C LEU A 319 26.90 16.61 29.32
N PHE A 320 27.94 17.15 29.96
CA PHE A 320 29.27 17.34 29.38
C PHE A 320 30.00 16.00 29.16
N VAL A 321 29.31 15.04 28.57
CA VAL A 321 29.79 13.69 28.31
C VAL A 321 30.10 13.55 26.84
N ARG A 322 31.23 12.91 26.52
CA ARG A 322 31.55 12.55 25.15
C ARG A 322 30.47 11.62 24.62
N LYS A 323 29.76 12.06 23.59
CA LYS A 323 28.86 11.17 22.83
C LYS A 323 29.72 10.11 22.15
N ARG A 324 29.46 8.83 22.40
CA ARG A 324 30.16 7.74 21.72
C ARG A 324 29.93 7.86 20.21
N ALA A 325 30.98 7.69 19.42
CA ALA A 325 30.79 7.47 17.99
C ALA A 325 29.98 6.17 17.81
N ARG A 326 28.99 6.19 16.91
CA ARG A 326 28.23 4.97 16.60
C ARG A 326 29.16 4.04 15.83
N SER A 327 29.56 2.92 16.45
CA SER A 327 30.12 1.78 15.72
C SER A 327 29.04 1.24 14.78
N ILE A 328 29.43 0.86 13.55
CA ILE A 328 28.53 0.12 12.66
C ILE A 328 28.04 -1.10 13.44
N THR A 329 26.72 -1.22 13.61
CA THR A 329 26.13 -2.46 14.14
C THR A 329 26.45 -3.54 13.11
N PRO A 330 27.14 -4.64 13.48
CA PRO A 330 27.32 -5.78 12.59
C PRO A 330 25.96 -6.24 12.06
N GLU A 331 25.90 -6.74 10.83
CA GLU A 331 24.66 -7.40 10.38
C GLU A 331 24.31 -8.52 11.36
N GLU A 332 23.05 -8.59 11.73
CA GLU A 332 22.55 -9.61 12.63
C GLU A 332 22.65 -10.96 11.91
N GLU A 333 23.77 -11.66 12.08
CA GLU A 333 23.90 -13.05 11.65
C GLU A 333 22.93 -13.87 12.51
N LEU A 334 21.73 -14.11 11.99
CA LEU A 334 20.84 -15.12 12.55
C LEU A 334 21.60 -16.44 12.53
N ASP A 335 22.08 -16.87 13.69
CA ASP A 335 22.76 -18.14 13.91
C ASP A 335 21.96 -19.28 13.24
N LYS A 336 22.66 -20.25 12.66
CA LYS A 336 22.05 -21.38 11.93
C LYS A 336 21.04 -22.11 12.80
N ASP A 337 21.27 -22.19 14.10
CA ASP A 337 20.34 -22.80 15.05
C ASP A 337 19.09 -21.95 15.28
N ARG A 338 19.22 -20.61 15.32
CA ARG A 338 18.08 -19.70 15.37
C ARG A 338 17.25 -19.75 14.09
N ARG A 339 17.91 -19.78 12.92
CA ARG A 339 17.24 -19.98 11.61
C ARG A 339 16.51 -21.32 11.56
N ARG A 340 17.14 -22.39 12.06
CA ARG A 340 16.54 -23.73 12.12
C ARG A 340 15.34 -23.77 13.05
N LYS A 341 15.38 -23.04 14.17
CA LYS A 341 14.27 -22.92 15.11
C LYS A 341 13.09 -22.18 14.51
N ILE A 342 13.34 -21.03 13.88
CA ILE A 342 12.32 -20.26 13.15
C ILE A 342 11.71 -21.11 12.03
N ARG A 343 12.52 -21.83 11.27
CA ARG A 343 12.03 -22.71 10.19
C ARG A 343 11.18 -23.86 10.72
N LYS A 344 11.53 -24.44 11.87
CA LYS A 344 10.71 -25.46 12.53
C LYS A 344 9.41 -24.90 13.07
N GLU A 345 9.42 -23.70 13.66
CA GLU A 345 8.21 -23.02 14.13
C GLU A 345 7.27 -22.73 12.96
N LEU A 346 7.77 -22.15 11.86
CA LEU A 346 6.99 -21.90 10.64
C LEU A 346 6.45 -23.19 10.00
N GLN A 347 7.24 -24.28 9.99
CA GLN A 347 6.78 -25.57 9.48
C GLN A 347 5.67 -26.14 10.38
N THR A 348 5.80 -26.01 11.70
CA THR A 348 4.80 -26.47 12.67
C THR A 348 3.51 -25.66 12.57
N GLU A 349 3.60 -24.35 12.31
CA GLU A 349 2.45 -23.49 12.07
C GLU A 349 1.75 -23.83 10.75
N ARG A 350 2.50 -24.10 9.67
CA ARG A 350 1.92 -24.61 8.41
C ARG A 350 1.22 -25.95 8.58
N GLU A 351 1.84 -26.90 9.29
CA GLU A 351 1.24 -28.21 9.56
C GLU A 351 0.00 -28.12 10.47
N ARG A 352 -0.11 -27.07 11.30
CA ARG A 352 -1.34 -26.77 12.06
C ARG A 352 -2.42 -26.18 11.16
N ALA A 353 -2.07 -25.21 10.33
CA ALA A 353 -3.00 -24.62 9.36
C ALA A 353 -3.55 -25.67 8.38
N GLU A 354 -2.70 -26.56 7.85
CA GLU A 354 -3.12 -27.65 6.95
C GLU A 354 -3.99 -28.70 7.67
N LYS A 355 -3.81 -28.92 8.97
CA LYS A 355 -4.67 -29.82 9.75
C LYS A 355 -6.01 -29.21 10.09
N ASP A 356 -6.06 -27.89 10.29
CA ASP A 356 -7.31 -27.16 10.48
C ASP A 356 -8.12 -27.14 9.17
N ASP A 357 -7.48 -27.07 8.01
CA ASP A 357 -8.14 -27.23 6.69
C ASP A 357 -8.66 -28.66 6.42
N LEU A 358 -7.97 -29.69 6.91
CA LEU A 358 -8.40 -31.10 6.74
C LEU A 358 -9.53 -31.54 7.68
N LEU A 359 -9.92 -30.71 8.64
CA LEU A 359 -11.05 -30.96 9.55
C LEU A 359 -12.40 -30.45 9.01
N TYR A 360 -12.43 -29.89 7.80
CA TYR A 360 -13.67 -29.52 7.13
C TYR A 360 -14.30 -30.74 6.43
N GLU A 361 -15.23 -31.43 7.11
CA GLU A 361 -16.11 -32.38 6.43
C GLU A 361 -17.31 -31.64 5.81
N PRO A 362 -17.54 -31.78 4.49
CA PRO A 362 -18.73 -31.23 3.85
C PRO A 362 -19.96 -32.03 4.29
N SER A 363 -20.94 -31.35 4.91
CA SER A 363 -22.25 -31.92 5.19
C SER A 363 -22.94 -32.31 3.87
N SER A 364 -23.05 -33.61 3.63
CA SER A 364 -23.84 -34.15 2.54
C SER A 364 -25.33 -34.09 2.90
N HIS A 365 -26.06 -33.16 2.28
CA HIS A 365 -27.50 -33.28 2.14
C HIS A 365 -27.80 -34.42 1.15
N SER A 366 -28.41 -35.51 1.64
CA SER A 366 -29.06 -36.49 0.77
C SER A 366 -30.55 -36.26 0.74
N ASP A 367 -31.02 -35.67 -0.35
CA ASP A 367 -32.36 -35.95 -0.89
C ASP A 367 -32.39 -37.42 -1.33
N ALA A 368 -33.36 -38.19 -0.82
CA ALA A 368 -33.79 -39.43 -1.44
C ALA A 368 -35.28 -39.67 -1.16
N GLU A 369 -36.04 -39.61 -2.24
CA GLU A 369 -37.44 -39.99 -2.39
C GLU A 369 -37.74 -41.42 -1.90
N SER A 370 -38.91 -41.55 -1.24
CA SER A 370 -40.00 -42.49 -1.58
C SER A 370 -39.65 -43.78 -2.34
N THR A 371 -39.74 -44.93 -1.65
CA THR A 371 -40.47 -46.13 -2.14
C THR A 371 -40.91 -47.05 -0.99
N ALA A 372 -42.24 -47.28 -0.93
CA ALA A 372 -43.02 -48.46 -0.49
C ALA A 372 -42.50 -49.41 0.62
N ASN A 373 -43.21 -49.46 1.75
CA ASN A 373 -44.25 -50.48 2.05
C ASN A 373 -45.05 -50.10 3.29
#